data_AF-A0AAD7K4N0-F1
#
_entry.id   AF-A0AAD7K4N0-F1
#
_cell.length_a   1.000
_cell.length_b   1.000
_cell.length_c   1.000
_cell.angle_alpha   90.00
_cell.angle_beta   90.00
_cell.angle_gamma   90.00
#
_symmetry.space_group_name_H-M   'P 1'
#
loop_
_entity.id
_entity.type
_entity.pdbx_description
1 polymer ?
#
loop_
_entity_poly.entity_id
_entity_poly.type
_entity_poly.pdbx_seq_one_letter_code
_entity_poly.pdbx_strand_id
1 'polypeptide(L)'
;MKAFISALLGYDPDQKNLEGGILGVVKAYYGCVEAQGRGTLHCHMLIWVEGGLNPNEIKQRALSSDQSDSEFCKRLLAFLDDTISNAIPSEPQSKVEVPSNHHHPCSVHLNQTLSPERQQDLHNLVSKCQSHEHSKTCFKYWPGPPEPKTCRFDLHEDNFRAESSFNSETGEICLRCLDGLVNNFNATIIEAMRCNMDIKFIGSGASAKGILYYITDYITKSQLKTHVAFSMLELAVKKLGEHNPLQDELTVRAEKMLQKCAYAMISQQELSGQQVASYLMDFEDHFTSHSYRNLYWTAFEGFINRQLPSPEYESDTEYEPPFLNELLDDDQENEADGNDLPDEEQEIGVSIDGSGKLVPVGSQLADYHKRGSELDGVCV
;
A
#
# COMPACT_ATOMS: atom_id res chain seq x y z
N MET A 1 -15.68 -5.97 -0.81
CA MET A 1 -15.16 -4.70 -1.38
C MET A 1 -16.14 -3.96 -2.28
N LYS A 2 -16.73 -4.56 -3.33
CA LYS A 2 -17.71 -3.85 -4.19
C LYS A 2 -18.84 -3.15 -3.41
N ALA A 3 -19.44 -3.84 -2.44
CA ALA A 3 -20.46 -3.26 -1.56
C ALA A 3 -19.92 -2.14 -0.65
N PHE A 4 -18.66 -2.22 -0.20
CA PHE A 4 -18.01 -1.16 0.55
C PHE A 4 -17.88 0.11 -0.32
N ILE A 5 -17.43 -0.04 -1.57
CA ILE A 5 -17.24 1.07 -2.51
C ILE A 5 -18.59 1.71 -2.88
N SER A 6 -19.61 0.91 -3.17
CA SER A 6 -20.90 1.47 -3.58
C SER A 6 -21.73 2.00 -2.40
N ALA A 7 -21.75 1.30 -1.26
CA ALA A 7 -22.66 1.64 -0.16
C ALA A 7 -22.03 2.52 0.92
N LEU A 8 -20.76 2.32 1.26
CA LEU A 8 -20.09 3.14 2.27
C LEU A 8 -19.42 4.35 1.62
N LEU A 9 -18.56 4.14 0.62
CA LEU A 9 -17.92 5.27 -0.08
C LEU A 9 -18.91 6.06 -0.94
N GLY A 10 -20.06 5.48 -1.30
CA GLY A 10 -21.06 6.14 -2.12
C GLY A 10 -20.55 6.50 -3.50
N TYR A 11 -19.53 5.78 -4.01
CA TYR A 11 -18.88 6.14 -5.26
C TYR A 11 -19.83 6.00 -6.44
N ASP A 12 -20.03 7.11 -7.15
CA ASP A 12 -20.80 7.20 -8.37
C ASP A 12 -19.87 7.41 -9.57
N PRO A 13 -19.77 6.44 -10.49
CA PRO A 13 -18.97 6.59 -11.71
C PRO A 13 -19.40 7.79 -12.56
N ASP A 14 -20.68 8.17 -12.54
CA ASP A 14 -21.21 9.31 -13.28
C ASP A 14 -20.99 10.64 -12.57
N GLN A 15 -20.51 10.61 -11.32
CA GLN A 15 -20.25 11.79 -10.48
C GLN A 15 -21.48 12.71 -10.27
N LYS A 16 -22.69 12.13 -10.31
CA LYS A 16 -23.97 12.83 -10.09
C LYS A 16 -24.38 12.83 -8.62
N ASN A 17 -23.96 11.83 -7.85
CA ASN A 17 -24.20 11.80 -6.41
C ASN A 17 -23.36 12.86 -5.67
N LEU A 18 -24.01 13.95 -5.27
CA LEU A 18 -23.39 15.04 -4.50
C LEU A 18 -23.56 14.87 -2.98
N GLU A 19 -24.36 13.92 -2.51
CA GLU A 19 -24.46 13.60 -1.08
C GLU A 19 -23.20 12.86 -0.60
N GLY A 20 -22.57 12.09 -1.49
CA GLY A 20 -21.36 11.33 -1.20
C GLY A 20 -21.61 10.11 -0.31
N GLY A 21 -20.52 9.59 0.25
CA GLY A 21 -20.55 8.51 1.24
C GLY A 21 -20.02 8.95 2.59
N ILE A 22 -19.61 7.99 3.41
CA ILE A 22 -19.11 8.21 4.78
C ILE A 22 -17.86 9.09 4.88
N LEU A 23 -17.12 9.27 3.79
CA LEU A 23 -15.92 10.13 3.70
C LEU A 23 -16.20 11.42 2.92
N GLY A 24 -17.47 11.67 2.53
CA GLY A 24 -17.85 12.72 1.60
C GLY A 24 -17.95 12.24 0.14
N VAL A 25 -17.92 13.17 -0.81
CA VAL A 25 -18.05 12.87 -2.25
C VAL A 25 -16.74 12.29 -2.76
N VAL A 26 -16.72 10.99 -3.10
CA VAL A 26 -15.53 10.32 -3.61
C VAL A 26 -15.36 10.57 -5.11
N LYS A 27 -14.22 11.14 -5.50
CA LYS A 27 -13.84 11.43 -6.89
C LYS A 27 -13.05 10.30 -7.54
N ALA A 28 -12.19 9.63 -6.77
CA ALA A 28 -11.42 8.51 -7.27
C ALA A 28 -11.08 7.54 -6.14
N TYR A 29 -10.76 6.30 -6.51
CA TYR A 29 -10.14 5.35 -5.61
C TYR A 29 -9.28 4.36 -6.39
N TYR A 30 -8.30 3.81 -5.69
CA TYR A 30 -7.51 2.67 -6.14
C TYR A 30 -7.29 1.76 -4.94
N GLY A 31 -7.58 0.47 -5.07
CA GLY A 31 -7.34 -0.53 -4.04
C GLY A 31 -6.73 -1.81 -4.59
N CYS A 32 -5.90 -2.45 -3.79
CA CYS A 32 -5.26 -3.74 -4.11
C CYS A 32 -5.42 -4.69 -2.91
N VAL A 33 -5.68 -5.96 -3.20
CA VAL A 33 -5.83 -7.03 -2.23
C VAL A 33 -4.56 -7.86 -2.21
N GLU A 34 -3.86 -7.82 -1.08
CA GLU A 34 -2.71 -8.70 -0.82
C GLU A 34 -3.07 -9.77 0.19
N ALA A 35 -2.44 -10.94 0.09
CA ALA A 35 -2.38 -11.86 1.20
C ALA A 35 -1.13 -11.59 2.02
N GLN A 36 -1.32 -11.29 3.30
CA GLN A 36 -0.21 -11.13 4.21
C GLN A 36 0.34 -12.49 4.64
N GLY A 37 1.53 -12.50 5.26
CA GLY A 37 2.26 -13.74 5.61
C GLY A 37 1.52 -14.76 6.50
N ARG A 38 0.35 -14.41 7.05
CA ARG A 38 -0.55 -15.32 7.78
C ARG A 38 -1.73 -15.85 6.94
N GLY A 39 -1.76 -15.52 5.65
CA GLY A 39 -2.76 -15.94 4.68
C GLY A 39 -4.05 -15.10 4.66
N THR A 40 -4.21 -14.15 5.57
CA THR A 40 -5.35 -13.22 5.62
C THR A 40 -5.27 -12.17 4.51
N LEU A 41 -6.40 -11.96 3.81
CA LEU A 41 -6.53 -10.97 2.76
C LEU A 41 -6.68 -9.56 3.35
N HIS A 42 -5.89 -8.63 2.85
CA HIS A 42 -5.92 -7.22 3.23
C HIS A 42 -6.13 -6.37 1.98
N CYS A 43 -7.01 -5.38 2.07
CA CYS A 43 -7.19 -4.39 1.02
C CYS A 43 -6.51 -3.09 1.44
N HIS A 44 -5.45 -2.70 0.73
CA HIS A 44 -4.87 -1.36 0.83
C HIS A 44 -5.54 -0.47 -0.20
N MET A 45 -5.93 0.74 0.18
CA MET A 45 -6.74 1.59 -0.70
C MET A 45 -6.44 3.06 -0.50
N LEU A 46 -6.30 3.78 -1.62
CA LEU A 46 -6.29 5.23 -1.70
C LEU A 46 -7.66 5.72 -2.14
N ILE A 47 -8.15 6.76 -1.47
CA ILE A 47 -9.46 7.36 -1.72
C ILE A 47 -9.26 8.87 -1.86
N TRP A 48 -9.70 9.42 -2.98
CA TRP A 48 -9.69 10.86 -3.24
C TRP A 48 -11.11 11.39 -3.05
N VAL A 49 -11.25 12.33 -2.13
CA VAL A 49 -12.50 13.01 -1.82
C VAL A 49 -12.52 14.41 -2.44
N GLU A 50 -13.72 14.88 -2.78
CA GLU A 50 -13.92 16.22 -3.33
C GLU A 50 -13.38 17.29 -2.38
N GLY A 51 -12.66 18.26 -2.94
CA GLY A 51 -11.99 19.30 -2.15
C GLY A 51 -10.74 18.82 -1.40
N GLY A 52 -10.30 17.58 -1.62
CA GLY A 52 -9.01 17.07 -1.16
C GLY A 52 -7.85 17.82 -1.83
N LEU A 53 -7.32 18.82 -1.14
CA LEU A 53 -6.20 19.63 -1.62
C LEU A 53 -4.89 18.85 -1.62
N ASN A 54 -3.94 19.30 -2.44
CA ASN A 54 -2.59 18.77 -2.43
C ASN A 54 -1.92 19.02 -1.05
N PRO A 55 -1.10 18.08 -0.52
CA PRO A 55 -0.31 18.28 0.70
C PRO A 55 0.41 19.63 0.82
N ASN A 56 0.97 20.13 -0.30
CA ASN A 56 1.64 21.43 -0.35
C ASN A 56 0.68 22.60 -0.22
N GLU A 57 -0.52 22.52 -0.81
CA GLU A 57 -1.55 23.54 -0.69
C GLU A 57 -2.11 23.59 0.74
N ILE A 58 -2.33 22.43 1.36
CA ILE A 58 -2.73 22.33 2.77
C ILE A 58 -1.66 23.00 3.64
N LYS A 59 -0.38 22.70 3.41
CA LYS A 59 0.74 23.33 4.12
C LYS A 59 0.75 24.85 3.96
N GLN A 60 0.59 25.35 2.73
CA GLN A 60 0.56 26.79 2.45
C GLN A 60 -0.57 27.49 3.20
N ARG A 61 -1.78 26.92 3.17
CA ARG A 61 -2.92 27.46 3.92
C ARG A 61 -2.71 27.39 5.43
N ALA A 62 -2.10 26.31 5.92
CA ALA A 62 -1.79 26.17 7.35
C ALA A 62 -0.78 27.21 7.87
N LEU A 63 0.16 27.64 7.02
CA LEU A 63 1.17 28.66 7.35
C LEU A 63 0.73 30.09 7.01
N SER A 64 -0.41 30.24 6.32
CA SER A 64 -0.97 31.53 5.95
C SER A 64 -1.51 32.26 7.17
N SER A 65 -1.38 33.59 7.17
CA SER A 65 -1.99 34.46 8.19
C SER A 65 -3.41 34.91 7.80
N ASP A 66 -3.94 34.41 6.69
CA ASP A 66 -5.25 34.82 6.17
C ASP A 66 -6.40 34.18 6.97
N GLN A 67 -7.42 34.98 7.29
CA GLN A 67 -8.58 34.52 8.05
C GLN A 67 -9.34 33.38 7.34
N SER A 68 -9.43 33.42 6.01
CA SER A 68 -10.07 32.37 5.22
C SER A 68 -9.36 31.02 5.35
N ASP A 69 -8.04 31.04 5.45
CA ASP A 69 -7.23 29.84 5.59
C ASP A 69 -7.30 29.28 7.01
N SER A 70 -7.37 30.14 8.03
CA SER A 70 -7.65 29.72 9.41
C SER A 70 -9.00 29.01 9.52
N GLU A 71 -10.05 29.55 8.89
CA GLU A 71 -11.37 28.91 8.87
C GLU A 71 -11.37 27.59 8.07
N PHE A 72 -10.59 27.51 6.99
CA PHE A 72 -10.37 26.24 6.28
C PHE A 72 -9.73 25.19 7.19
N CYS A 73 -8.65 25.55 7.90
CA CYS A 73 -7.94 24.64 8.80
C CYS A 73 -8.87 24.10 9.89
N LYS A 74 -9.68 24.97 10.53
CA LYS A 74 -10.66 24.56 11.53
C LYS A 74 -11.69 23.56 10.98
N ARG A 75 -12.22 23.81 9.78
CA ARG A 75 -13.17 22.89 9.13
C ARG A 75 -12.52 21.55 8.80
N LEU A 76 -11.28 21.55 8.32
CA LEU A 76 -10.55 20.32 8.02
C LEU A 76 -10.31 19.50 9.29
N LEU A 77 -9.84 20.12 10.39
CA LEU A 77 -9.66 19.42 11.67
C LEU A 77 -10.98 18.83 12.18
N ALA A 78 -12.07 19.60 12.14
CA ALA A 78 -13.39 19.12 12.55
C ALA A 78 -13.87 17.92 11.71
N PHE A 79 -13.65 17.96 10.39
CA PHE A 79 -13.95 16.83 9.51
C PHE A 79 -13.13 15.58 9.85
N LEU A 80 -11.83 15.75 10.12
CA LEU A 80 -10.95 14.62 10.46
C LEU A 80 -11.28 14.04 11.83
N ASP A 81 -11.59 14.88 12.82
CA ASP A 81 -12.00 14.44 14.16
C ASP A 81 -13.35 13.71 14.16
N ASP A 82 -14.28 14.06 13.26
CA ASP A 82 -15.54 13.35 13.06
C ASP A 82 -15.33 12.02 12.30
N THR A 83 -14.45 12.02 11.31
CA THR A 83 -14.20 10.86 10.44
C THR A 83 -13.35 9.77 11.10
N ILE A 84 -12.35 10.18 11.90
CA ILE A 84 -11.32 9.29 12.45
C ILE A 84 -11.47 9.16 13.96
N SER A 85 -11.72 7.93 14.40
CA SER A 85 -11.73 7.51 15.79
C SER A 85 -10.43 6.79 16.15
N ASN A 86 -9.97 6.96 17.39
CA ASN A 86 -8.69 6.44 17.88
C ASN A 86 -8.75 6.10 19.38
N ALA A 87 -9.93 5.72 19.85
CA ALA A 87 -10.13 5.22 21.19
C ALA A 87 -11.26 4.19 21.19
N ILE A 88 -11.21 3.31 22.17
CA ILE A 88 -12.28 2.35 22.42
C ILE A 88 -13.54 3.12 22.86
N PRO A 89 -14.68 2.98 22.14
CA PRO A 89 -15.93 3.61 22.55
C PRO A 89 -16.35 3.12 23.93
N SER A 90 -16.94 3.99 24.76
CA SER A 90 -17.38 3.57 26.10
C SER A 90 -18.50 2.52 26.04
N GLU A 91 -18.54 1.63 27.03
CA GLU A 91 -19.66 0.71 27.21
C GLU A 91 -20.98 1.47 27.46
N PRO A 92 -22.14 0.91 27.09
CA PRO A 92 -23.44 1.47 27.45
C PRO A 92 -23.64 1.47 28.97
N GLN A 93 -24.40 2.44 29.47
CA GLN A 93 -24.70 2.55 30.91
C GLN A 93 -25.50 1.36 31.44
N SER A 94 -26.35 0.76 30.61
CA SER A 94 -27.12 -0.44 30.95
C SER A 94 -26.36 -1.65 30.44
N LYS A 95 -26.24 -2.69 31.29
CA LYS A 95 -25.69 -3.97 30.85
C LYS A 95 -26.65 -4.60 29.85
N VAL A 96 -26.17 -4.77 28.63
CA VAL A 96 -26.91 -5.38 27.53
C VAL A 96 -26.07 -6.50 26.97
N GLU A 97 -26.70 -7.66 26.76
CA GLU A 97 -26.04 -8.80 26.13
C GLU A 97 -26.23 -8.75 24.62
N VAL A 98 -25.12 -8.90 23.90
CA VAL A 98 -25.06 -9.00 22.45
C VAL A 98 -24.28 -10.24 22.03
N PRO A 99 -24.49 -10.76 20.81
CA PRO A 99 -23.78 -11.95 20.34
C PRO A 99 -22.24 -11.86 20.43
N SER A 100 -21.68 -10.65 20.29
CA SER A 100 -20.23 -10.41 20.39
C SER A 100 -19.67 -10.49 21.82
N ASN A 101 -20.52 -10.64 22.85
CA ASN A 101 -20.06 -11.01 24.18
C ASN A 101 -19.67 -12.49 24.28
N HIS A 102 -20.24 -13.35 23.43
CA HIS A 102 -20.05 -14.80 23.48
C HIS A 102 -19.25 -15.35 22.29
N HIS A 103 -19.28 -14.64 21.16
CA HIS A 103 -18.58 -15.00 19.94
C HIS A 103 -17.59 -13.92 19.54
N HIS A 104 -16.63 -14.27 18.67
CA HIS A 104 -15.70 -13.28 18.13
C HIS A 104 -16.50 -12.16 17.44
N PRO A 105 -16.25 -10.87 17.72
CA PRO A 105 -17.04 -9.77 17.14
C PRO A 105 -17.08 -9.82 15.61
N CYS A 106 -15.99 -10.20 14.95
CA CYS A 106 -15.92 -10.37 13.49
C CYS A 106 -16.85 -11.45 12.91
N SER A 107 -17.32 -12.42 13.71
CA SER A 107 -18.09 -13.57 13.22
C SER A 107 -19.60 -13.43 13.41
N VAL A 108 -20.06 -12.33 14.00
CA VAL A 108 -21.47 -12.09 14.33
C VAL A 108 -21.87 -10.71 13.84
N HIS A 109 -23.14 -10.56 13.45
CA HIS A 109 -23.69 -9.27 13.05
C HIS A 109 -24.83 -8.89 13.97
N LEU A 110 -24.91 -7.60 14.30
CA LEU A 110 -26.06 -7.02 14.97
C LEU A 110 -27.01 -6.41 13.94
N ASN A 111 -28.29 -6.79 13.98
CA ASN A 111 -29.31 -6.32 13.03
C ASN A 111 -29.99 -5.02 13.48
N GLN A 112 -29.47 -4.32 14.49
CA GLN A 112 -30.12 -3.17 15.13
C GLN A 112 -29.30 -1.89 14.92
N THR A 113 -29.98 -0.80 14.53
CA THR A 113 -29.33 0.42 14.00
C THR A 113 -29.03 1.49 15.05
N LEU A 114 -29.82 1.61 16.12
CA LEU A 114 -29.64 2.65 17.14
C LEU A 114 -30.13 2.14 18.49
N SER A 115 -29.24 1.50 19.24
CA SER A 115 -29.59 0.95 20.54
C SER A 115 -28.35 0.74 21.43
N PRO A 116 -28.51 0.58 22.76
CA PRO A 116 -27.42 0.23 23.65
C PRO A 116 -26.67 -1.05 23.24
N GLU A 117 -27.35 -1.98 22.57
CA GLU A 117 -26.77 -3.17 21.95
C GLU A 117 -25.71 -2.79 20.89
N ARG A 118 -26.01 -1.82 20.02
CA ARG A 118 -25.05 -1.36 18.99
C ARG A 118 -23.80 -0.76 19.63
N GLN A 119 -23.98 0.03 20.70
CA GLN A 119 -22.86 0.59 21.44
C GLN A 119 -21.99 -0.50 22.08
N GLN A 120 -22.61 -1.50 22.72
CA GLN A 120 -21.89 -2.64 23.29
C GLN A 120 -21.15 -3.45 22.22
N ASP A 121 -21.79 -3.69 21.07
CA ASP A 121 -21.19 -4.44 19.97
C ASP A 121 -20.01 -3.69 19.35
N LEU A 122 -20.14 -2.38 19.14
CA LEU A 122 -19.05 -1.53 18.65
C LEU A 122 -17.89 -1.49 19.65
N HIS A 123 -18.16 -1.37 20.96
CA HIS A 123 -17.14 -1.47 22.00
C HIS A 123 -16.38 -2.80 21.87
N ASN A 124 -17.09 -3.93 21.87
CA ASN A 124 -16.47 -5.26 21.76
C ASN A 124 -15.64 -5.40 20.48
N LEU A 125 -16.16 -4.89 19.37
CA LEU A 125 -15.51 -4.96 18.06
C LEU A 125 -14.21 -4.15 18.02
N VAL A 126 -14.24 -2.90 18.46
CA VAL A 126 -13.06 -2.02 18.48
C VAL A 126 -12.03 -2.56 19.47
N SER A 127 -12.43 -2.92 20.69
CA SER A 127 -11.56 -3.53 21.70
C SER A 127 -10.86 -4.78 21.16
N LYS A 128 -11.54 -5.58 20.33
CA LYS A 128 -10.96 -6.82 19.80
C LYS A 128 -10.12 -6.62 18.53
N CYS A 129 -10.50 -5.68 17.66
CA CYS A 129 -9.93 -5.57 16.32
C CYS A 129 -8.95 -4.41 16.17
N GLN A 130 -8.99 -3.40 17.04
CA GLN A 130 -8.19 -2.18 16.89
C GLN A 130 -7.16 -1.98 17.99
N SER A 131 -7.33 -2.64 19.14
CA SER A 131 -6.34 -2.62 20.20
C SER A 131 -5.07 -3.37 19.82
N HIS A 132 -3.95 -2.71 20.03
CA HIS A 132 -2.63 -3.24 19.76
C HIS A 132 -2.08 -3.99 20.97
N GLU A 133 -1.60 -5.21 20.74
CA GLU A 133 -0.78 -5.95 21.69
C GLU A 133 0.63 -6.09 21.11
N HIS A 134 1.64 -5.57 21.83
CA HIS A 134 3.00 -5.62 21.32
C HIS A 134 3.46 -7.08 21.15
N SER A 135 4.01 -7.36 19.97
CA SER A 135 4.59 -8.66 19.64
C SER A 135 6.03 -8.49 19.16
N LYS A 136 6.70 -9.60 18.83
CA LYS A 136 8.07 -9.57 18.28
C LYS A 136 8.19 -8.69 17.04
N THR A 137 7.12 -8.59 16.22
CA THR A 137 7.13 -7.76 15.01
C THR A 137 7.24 -6.27 15.32
N CYS A 138 6.72 -5.82 16.47
CA CYS A 138 6.79 -4.42 16.89
C CYS A 138 8.24 -3.96 17.12
N PHE A 139 9.10 -4.91 17.48
CA PHE A 139 10.51 -4.65 17.79
C PHE A 139 11.45 -5.24 16.73
N LYS A 140 10.96 -5.54 15.52
CA LYS A 140 11.75 -6.13 14.43
C LYS A 140 13.02 -5.32 14.15
N TYR A 141 12.91 -3.99 14.18
CA TYR A 141 14.00 -3.06 13.88
C TYR A 141 14.61 -2.40 15.10
N TRP A 142 14.33 -2.94 16.30
CA TRP A 142 14.94 -2.42 17.51
C TRP A 142 16.44 -2.78 17.51
N PRO A 143 17.36 -1.81 17.54
CA PRO A 143 18.80 -2.05 17.43
C PRO A 143 19.41 -2.74 18.66
N GLY A 144 18.62 -2.94 19.72
CA GLY A 144 19.06 -3.53 20.98
C GLY A 144 19.52 -2.48 22.00
N PRO A 145 19.91 -2.92 23.20
CA PRO A 145 20.38 -2.01 24.25
C PRO A 145 21.64 -1.23 23.81
N PRO A 146 21.80 0.04 24.20
CA PRO A 146 21.04 0.76 25.24
C PRO A 146 19.72 1.39 24.75
N GLU A 147 19.36 1.27 23.48
CA GLU A 147 18.17 1.91 22.93
C GLU A 147 16.89 1.35 23.56
N PRO A 148 15.89 2.18 23.89
CA PRO A 148 14.62 1.69 24.39
C PRO A 148 13.87 0.92 23.30
N LYS A 149 13.07 -0.06 23.71
CA LYS A 149 12.15 -0.76 22.80
C LYS A 149 11.05 0.18 22.38
N THR A 150 11.13 0.69 21.15
CA THR A 150 10.07 1.48 20.53
C THR A 150 9.24 0.60 19.60
N CYS A 151 7.93 0.78 19.63
CA CYS A 151 7.05 0.09 18.70
C CYS A 151 7.26 0.67 17.31
N ARG A 152 7.59 -0.17 16.32
CA ARG A 152 7.73 0.23 14.90
C ARG A 152 6.49 0.99 14.37
N PHE A 153 5.32 0.68 14.89
CA PHE A 153 4.05 1.30 14.47
C PHE A 153 3.73 2.60 15.23
N ASP A 154 4.61 3.05 16.11
CA ASP A 154 4.41 4.21 16.98
C ASP A 154 3.13 4.13 17.83
N LEU A 155 2.82 2.91 18.31
CA LEU A 155 1.71 2.63 19.22
C LEU A 155 2.26 2.42 20.63
N HIS A 156 1.92 3.35 21.53
CA HIS A 156 2.41 3.40 22.90
C HIS A 156 1.36 4.04 23.82
N GLU A 157 1.25 3.58 25.07
CA GLU A 157 0.27 4.08 26.05
C GLU A 157 0.43 5.58 26.32
N ASP A 158 1.68 6.09 26.28
CA ASP A 158 1.99 7.51 26.48
C ASP A 158 1.61 8.40 25.29
N ASN A 159 1.26 7.83 24.12
CA ASN A 159 0.88 8.60 22.94
C ASN A 159 -0.53 9.18 23.13
N PHE A 160 -0.60 10.36 23.73
CA PHE A 160 -1.85 11.07 23.99
C PHE A 160 -1.82 12.51 23.47
N ARG A 161 -2.88 12.90 22.78
CA ARG A 161 -3.16 14.26 22.33
C ARG A 161 -4.65 14.52 22.36
N ALA A 162 -5.10 15.46 23.18
CA ALA A 162 -6.52 15.75 23.36
C ALA A 162 -7.21 16.34 22.11
N GLU A 163 -6.51 17.21 21.37
CA GLU A 163 -7.09 17.97 20.27
C GLU A 163 -6.21 17.91 19.01
N SER A 164 -6.84 17.90 17.84
CA SER A 164 -6.18 18.01 16.56
C SER A 164 -5.72 19.46 16.31
N SER A 165 -4.53 19.66 15.76
CA SER A 165 -3.97 20.99 15.50
C SER A 165 -3.05 21.01 14.29
N PHE A 166 -2.78 22.21 13.76
CA PHE A 166 -1.66 22.43 12.83
C PHE A 166 -0.44 22.91 13.59
N ASN A 167 0.74 22.41 13.23
CA ASN A 167 2.00 22.97 13.69
C ASN A 167 2.23 24.32 13.00
N SER A 168 2.40 25.38 13.78
CA SER A 168 2.55 26.76 13.29
C SER A 168 3.83 27.02 12.51
N GLU A 169 4.86 26.21 12.69
CA GLU A 169 6.17 26.36 12.03
C GLU A 169 6.27 25.48 10.78
N THR A 170 5.82 24.22 10.88
CA THR A 170 5.98 23.25 9.79
C THR A 170 4.75 23.16 8.87
N GLY A 171 3.59 23.62 9.35
CA GLY A 171 2.29 23.48 8.68
C GLY A 171 1.77 22.05 8.70
N GLU A 172 2.36 21.15 9.50
CA GLU A 172 1.96 19.75 9.60
C GLU A 172 0.72 19.57 10.44
N ILE A 173 -0.15 18.65 10.02
CA ILE A 173 -1.32 18.25 10.80
C ILE A 173 -0.89 17.29 11.89
N CYS A 174 -1.28 17.59 13.12
CA CYS A 174 -1.15 16.70 14.25
C CYS A 174 -2.55 16.31 14.74
N LEU A 175 -2.95 15.07 14.45
CA LEU A 175 -4.28 14.58 14.85
C LEU A 175 -4.32 14.27 16.35
N ARG A 176 -5.48 14.51 16.94
CA ARG A 176 -5.90 13.97 18.24
C ARG A 176 -5.56 12.49 18.33
N CYS A 177 -5.11 12.04 19.49
CA CYS A 177 -4.87 10.65 19.84
C CYS A 177 -5.38 10.43 21.27
N LEU A 178 -6.54 9.79 21.44
CA LEU A 178 -7.13 9.59 22.76
C LEU A 178 -6.68 8.28 23.43
N ASP A 179 -6.25 7.30 22.64
CA ASP A 179 -5.69 6.04 23.11
C ASP A 179 -4.55 5.61 22.17
N GLY A 180 -3.31 5.72 22.63
CA GLY A 180 -2.12 5.44 21.84
C GLY A 180 -1.88 3.97 21.50
N LEU A 181 -2.69 3.05 22.02
CA LEU A 181 -2.67 1.63 21.64
C LEU A 181 -3.79 1.24 20.67
N VAL A 182 -4.63 2.18 20.24
CA VAL A 182 -5.74 1.91 19.32
C VAL A 182 -5.42 2.47 17.94
N ASN A 183 -5.49 1.62 16.92
CA ASN A 183 -5.36 2.07 15.53
C ASN A 183 -6.47 3.06 15.16
N ASN A 184 -6.18 3.94 14.21
CA ASN A 184 -7.18 4.85 13.66
C ASN A 184 -8.24 4.06 12.88
N PHE A 185 -9.52 4.27 13.17
CA PHE A 185 -10.63 3.62 12.48
C PHE A 185 -11.76 4.60 12.19
N ASN A 186 -12.67 4.24 11.30
CA ASN A 186 -13.96 4.92 11.16
C ASN A 186 -15.05 4.02 11.74
N ALA A 187 -15.89 4.55 12.62
CA ALA A 187 -16.90 3.76 13.33
C ALA A 187 -17.86 3.04 12.37
N THR A 188 -18.34 3.72 11.34
CA THR A 188 -19.25 3.13 10.35
C THR A 188 -18.55 2.05 9.51
N ILE A 189 -17.30 2.28 9.10
CA ILE A 189 -16.54 1.28 8.35
C ILE A 189 -16.31 0.02 9.17
N ILE A 190 -15.84 0.16 10.41
CA ILE A 190 -15.51 -1.01 11.24
C ILE A 190 -16.77 -1.82 11.55
N GLU A 191 -17.92 -1.19 11.80
CA GLU A 191 -19.19 -1.89 12.01
C GLU A 191 -19.63 -2.70 10.78
N ALA A 192 -19.42 -2.15 9.58
CA ALA A 192 -19.79 -2.80 8.33
C ALA A 192 -18.83 -3.92 7.92
N MET A 193 -17.52 -3.69 8.07
CA MET A 193 -16.47 -4.63 7.64
C MET A 193 -16.14 -5.67 8.71
N ARG A 194 -16.33 -5.32 9.99
CA ARG A 194 -16.07 -6.14 11.16
C ARG A 194 -14.71 -6.82 11.16
N CYS A 195 -13.69 -6.10 10.71
CA CYS A 195 -12.30 -6.54 10.76
C CYS A 195 -11.41 -5.37 11.18
N ASN A 196 -10.13 -5.67 11.46
CA ASN A 196 -9.13 -4.64 11.65
C ASN A 196 -9.08 -3.73 10.40
N MET A 197 -8.89 -2.43 10.64
CA MET A 197 -8.71 -1.40 9.62
C MET A 197 -7.80 -0.31 10.18
N ASP A 198 -7.11 0.41 9.31
CA ASP A 198 -6.32 1.59 9.65
C ASP A 198 -6.61 2.69 8.64
N ILE A 199 -7.27 3.77 9.09
CA ILE A 199 -7.57 4.93 8.25
C ILE A 199 -6.59 6.07 8.57
N LYS A 200 -5.95 6.62 7.54
CA LYS A 200 -5.04 7.75 7.68
C LYS A 200 -5.35 8.83 6.65
N PHE A 201 -5.38 10.07 7.10
CA PHE A 201 -5.45 11.23 6.22
C PHE A 201 -4.05 11.57 5.70
N ILE A 202 -3.92 11.74 4.38
CA ILE A 202 -2.68 12.18 3.75
C ILE A 202 -2.68 13.71 3.77
N GLY A 203 -2.11 14.26 4.84
CA GLY A 203 -2.10 15.69 5.13
C GLY A 203 -0.96 16.45 4.46
N SER A 204 -0.33 17.35 5.21
CA SER A 204 0.78 18.19 4.78
C SER A 204 2.14 17.71 5.32
N GLY A 205 3.23 18.14 4.67
CA GLY A 205 4.58 17.99 5.20
C GLY A 205 5.23 16.63 4.97
N ALA A 206 6.18 16.26 5.83
CA ALA A 206 6.99 15.05 5.66
C ALA A 206 6.18 13.78 5.95
N SER A 207 5.25 13.83 6.90
CA SER A 207 4.34 12.72 7.24
C SER A 207 3.50 12.28 6.04
N ALA A 208 3.00 13.22 5.24
CA ALA A 208 2.25 12.94 4.03
C ALA A 208 3.08 12.16 2.99
N LYS A 209 4.35 12.56 2.78
CA LYS A 209 5.28 11.83 1.91
C LYS A 209 5.53 10.42 2.44
N GLY A 210 5.79 10.28 3.74
CA GLY A 210 6.01 8.97 4.37
C GLY A 210 4.83 8.02 4.17
N ILE A 211 3.59 8.51 4.36
CA ILE A 211 2.37 7.71 4.12
C ILE A 211 2.24 7.32 2.65
N LEU A 212 2.52 8.23 1.72
CA LEU A 212 2.47 7.93 0.28
C LEU A 212 3.47 6.85 -0.11
N TYR A 213 4.72 6.92 0.37
CA TYR A 213 5.71 5.87 0.12
C TYR A 213 5.28 4.53 0.72
N TYR A 214 4.80 4.54 1.96
CA TYR A 214 4.30 3.33 2.63
C TYR A 214 3.19 2.68 1.81
N ILE A 215 2.15 3.43 1.43
CA ILE A 215 1.02 2.87 0.66
C ILE A 215 1.48 2.40 -0.73
N THR A 216 2.37 3.16 -1.38
CA THR A 216 2.93 2.78 -2.67
C THR A 216 3.63 1.43 -2.57
N ASP A 217 4.46 1.20 -1.55
CA ASP A 217 5.15 -0.08 -1.34
C ASP A 217 4.18 -1.26 -1.22
N TYR A 218 3.06 -1.11 -0.50
CA TYR A 218 2.03 -2.16 -0.43
C TYR A 218 1.30 -2.38 -1.75
N ILE A 219 0.99 -1.30 -2.49
CA ILE A 219 0.33 -1.40 -3.80
C ILE A 219 1.25 -2.07 -4.81
N THR A 220 2.55 -1.76 -4.80
CA THR A 220 3.53 -2.28 -5.75
C THR A 220 4.22 -3.55 -5.27
N LYS A 221 3.78 -4.11 -4.14
CA LYS A 221 4.44 -5.26 -3.53
C LYS A 221 4.40 -6.47 -4.44
N SER A 222 5.58 -6.96 -4.80
CA SER A 222 5.70 -8.15 -5.64
C SER A 222 5.13 -9.38 -4.93
N GLN A 223 4.27 -10.12 -5.61
CA GLN A 223 3.69 -11.36 -5.07
C GLN A 223 4.72 -12.50 -4.96
N LEU A 224 5.83 -12.42 -5.72
CA LEU A 224 6.88 -13.43 -5.72
C LEU A 224 7.98 -13.04 -4.71
N LYS A 225 8.16 -13.86 -3.68
CA LYS A 225 9.26 -13.67 -2.71
C LYS A 225 10.57 -14.17 -3.32
N THR A 226 11.67 -13.46 -3.06
CA THR A 226 12.97 -13.72 -3.69
C THR A 226 13.56 -15.10 -3.35
N HIS A 227 13.33 -15.63 -2.14
CA HIS A 227 13.77 -17.00 -1.83
C HIS A 227 13.08 -18.05 -2.70
N VAL A 228 11.82 -17.82 -3.06
CA VAL A 228 11.11 -18.68 -4.02
C VAL A 228 11.79 -18.52 -5.38
N ALA A 229 12.13 -17.30 -5.82
CA ALA A 229 12.90 -17.06 -7.06
C ALA A 229 14.23 -17.82 -7.10
N PHE A 230 15.00 -17.80 -6.01
CA PHE A 230 16.31 -18.44 -5.93
C PHE A 230 16.24 -19.96 -5.90
N SER A 231 15.38 -20.56 -5.06
CA SER A 231 15.19 -22.03 -5.05
C SER A 231 14.76 -22.55 -6.43
N MET A 232 14.14 -21.71 -7.25
CA MET A 232 13.69 -22.05 -8.59
C MET A 232 14.80 -21.96 -9.64
N LEU A 233 15.64 -20.93 -9.55
CA LEU A 233 16.85 -20.85 -10.36
C LEU A 233 17.75 -22.06 -10.08
N GLU A 234 17.92 -22.45 -8.82
CA GLU A 234 18.65 -23.65 -8.44
C GLU A 234 18.04 -24.91 -9.07
N LEU A 235 16.72 -25.11 -8.93
CA LEU A 235 16.02 -26.26 -9.51
C LEU A 235 16.13 -26.31 -11.04
N ALA A 236 16.05 -25.15 -11.70
CA ALA A 236 16.15 -25.05 -13.15
C ALA A 236 17.57 -25.36 -13.65
N VAL A 237 18.60 -24.83 -12.98
CA VAL A 237 20.02 -25.13 -13.26
C VAL A 237 20.30 -26.61 -13.08
N LYS A 238 19.81 -27.22 -11.99
CA LYS A 238 19.97 -28.67 -11.73
C LYS A 238 19.36 -29.53 -12.84
N LYS A 239 18.13 -29.22 -13.27
CA LYS A 239 17.45 -29.92 -14.38
C LYS A 239 18.08 -29.65 -15.75
N LEU A 240 18.92 -28.62 -15.88
CA LEU A 240 19.67 -28.31 -17.09
C LEU A 240 20.95 -29.14 -17.22
N GLY A 241 21.57 -29.49 -16.09
CA GLY A 241 22.73 -30.38 -16.03
C GLY A 241 22.42 -31.80 -16.52
N GLU A 242 21.15 -32.17 -16.57
CA GLU A 242 20.67 -33.47 -17.08
C GLU A 242 20.53 -33.52 -18.61
N HIS A 243 20.69 -32.40 -19.34
CA HIS A 243 20.57 -32.35 -20.81
C HIS A 243 21.92 -32.42 -21.53
N ASN A 244 21.95 -33.17 -22.63
CA ASN A 244 23.17 -33.43 -23.40
C ASN A 244 23.51 -32.21 -24.30
N PRO A 245 24.62 -31.49 -24.05
CA PRO A 245 24.98 -30.24 -24.74
C PRO A 245 25.27 -30.41 -26.25
N LEU A 246 25.30 -31.63 -26.77
CA LEU A 246 25.63 -31.96 -28.16
C LEU A 246 24.40 -32.09 -29.08
N GLN A 247 23.17 -32.06 -28.55
CA GLN A 247 21.95 -32.35 -29.32
C GLN A 247 20.95 -31.19 -29.42
N ASP A 248 20.99 -30.22 -28.51
CA ASP A 248 20.06 -29.09 -28.50
C ASP A 248 20.79 -27.79 -28.85
N GLU A 249 20.25 -27.00 -29.79
CA GLU A 249 20.71 -25.62 -30.02
C GLU A 249 20.62 -24.81 -28.73
N LEU A 250 21.60 -23.93 -28.51
CA LEU A 250 21.70 -23.04 -27.33
C LEU A 250 20.39 -22.29 -27.04
N THR A 251 19.70 -21.83 -28.09
CA THR A 251 18.43 -21.10 -28.01
C THR A 251 17.29 -21.97 -27.50
N VAL A 252 17.18 -23.22 -27.99
CA VAL A 252 16.15 -24.18 -27.55
C VAL A 252 16.39 -24.60 -26.10
N ARG A 253 17.65 -24.69 -25.69
CA ARG A 253 18.03 -24.97 -24.29
C ARG A 253 17.66 -23.82 -23.37
N ALA A 254 17.87 -22.58 -23.79
CA ALA A 254 17.51 -21.37 -23.03
C ALA A 254 15.98 -21.20 -22.90
N GLU A 255 15.21 -21.38 -23.98
CA GLU A 255 13.74 -21.33 -23.92
C GLU A 255 13.15 -22.38 -22.97
N LYS A 256 13.65 -23.63 -23.05
CA LYS A 256 13.23 -24.70 -22.14
C LYS A 256 13.64 -24.43 -20.69
N MET A 257 14.77 -23.76 -20.46
CA MET A 257 15.18 -23.32 -19.12
C MET A 257 14.18 -22.33 -18.55
N LEU A 258 13.87 -21.27 -19.31
CA LEU A 258 12.92 -20.23 -18.90
C LEU A 258 11.53 -20.82 -18.63
N GLN A 259 11.05 -21.74 -19.48
CA GLN A 259 9.79 -22.44 -19.24
C GLN A 259 9.82 -23.29 -17.97
N LYS A 260 10.89 -24.04 -17.72
CA LYS A 260 11.03 -24.84 -16.49
C LYS A 260 11.13 -23.97 -15.24
N CYS A 261 11.83 -22.85 -15.31
CA CYS A 261 11.82 -21.82 -14.26
C CYS A 261 10.37 -21.38 -14.01
N ALA A 262 9.66 -20.95 -15.06
CA ALA A 262 8.27 -20.46 -14.98
C ALA A 262 7.31 -21.49 -14.37
N TYR A 263 7.37 -22.76 -14.79
CA TYR A 263 6.53 -23.83 -14.20
C TYR A 263 6.90 -24.14 -12.77
N ALA A 264 8.19 -24.08 -12.41
CA ALA A 264 8.62 -24.19 -11.03
C ALA A 264 8.03 -23.05 -10.18
N MET A 265 8.00 -21.81 -10.73
CA MET A 265 7.36 -20.62 -10.10
C MET A 265 5.94 -20.86 -9.70
N ILE A 266 5.15 -21.38 -10.62
CA ILE A 266 3.74 -21.60 -10.34
C ILE A 266 3.55 -22.78 -9.37
N SER A 267 4.39 -23.82 -9.46
CA SER A 267 4.22 -25.05 -8.66
C SER A 267 4.66 -24.95 -7.20
N GLN A 268 5.65 -24.10 -6.89
CA GLN A 268 6.20 -23.91 -5.55
C GLN A 268 5.54 -22.74 -4.81
N GLN A 269 4.66 -21.98 -5.48
CA GLN A 269 3.96 -20.88 -4.85
C GLN A 269 2.90 -21.42 -3.88
N GLU A 270 3.17 -21.28 -2.58
CA GLU A 270 2.17 -21.53 -1.56
C GLU A 270 1.15 -20.38 -1.54
N LEU A 271 -0.13 -20.74 -1.69
CA LEU A 271 -1.25 -19.81 -1.58
C LEU A 271 -2.06 -20.14 -0.33
N SER A 272 -2.51 -19.11 0.37
CA SER A 272 -3.39 -19.30 1.52
C SER A 272 -4.75 -19.85 1.09
N GLY A 273 -5.43 -20.56 1.99
CA GLY A 273 -6.79 -21.04 1.73
C GLY A 273 -7.76 -19.90 1.39
N GLN A 274 -7.56 -18.73 1.99
CA GLN A 274 -8.35 -17.52 1.70
C GLN A 274 -8.09 -16.97 0.30
N GLN A 275 -6.83 -16.95 -0.16
CA GLN A 275 -6.48 -16.56 -1.53
C GLN A 275 -7.12 -17.51 -2.54
N VAL A 276 -6.96 -18.81 -2.33
CA VAL A 276 -7.54 -19.83 -3.21
C VAL A 276 -9.06 -19.68 -3.25
N ALA A 277 -9.71 -19.50 -2.10
CA ALA A 277 -11.14 -19.26 -2.04
C ALA A 277 -11.55 -17.98 -2.80
N SER A 278 -10.80 -16.88 -2.65
CA SER A 278 -11.04 -15.63 -3.37
C SER A 278 -10.98 -15.84 -4.89
N TYR A 279 -9.95 -16.53 -5.39
CA TYR A 279 -9.81 -16.83 -6.80
C TYR A 279 -10.91 -17.77 -7.32
N LEU A 280 -11.27 -18.81 -6.56
CA LEU A 280 -12.35 -19.73 -6.94
C LEU A 280 -13.73 -19.06 -6.96
N MET A 281 -13.92 -18.04 -6.14
CA MET A 281 -15.14 -17.24 -6.08
C MET A 281 -15.15 -16.08 -7.10
N ASP A 282 -14.14 -16.00 -7.96
CA ASP A 282 -13.98 -14.95 -8.97
C ASP A 282 -14.02 -13.54 -8.36
N PHE A 283 -13.39 -13.39 -7.20
CA PHE A 283 -13.22 -12.09 -6.55
C PHE A 283 -12.01 -11.38 -7.12
N GLU A 284 -12.21 -10.09 -7.41
CA GLU A 284 -11.16 -9.19 -7.87
C GLU A 284 -10.09 -8.99 -6.80
N ASP A 285 -8.83 -8.91 -7.24
CA ASP A 285 -7.66 -8.61 -6.42
C ASP A 285 -7.27 -7.12 -6.47
N HIS A 286 -7.95 -6.31 -7.28
CA HIS A 286 -7.78 -4.87 -7.34
C HIS A 286 -9.11 -4.18 -7.67
N PHE A 287 -9.24 -2.92 -7.25
CA PHE A 287 -10.44 -2.10 -7.45
C PHE A 287 -10.02 -0.73 -7.94
N THR A 288 -10.51 -0.31 -9.11
CA THR A 288 -10.13 0.96 -9.72
C THR A 288 -11.35 1.77 -10.11
N SER A 289 -11.29 3.08 -9.85
CA SER A 289 -12.31 4.01 -10.33
C SER A 289 -12.03 4.51 -11.75
N HIS A 290 -10.78 4.39 -12.22
CA HIS A 290 -10.32 4.82 -13.53
C HIS A 290 -9.59 3.70 -14.27
N SER A 291 -9.45 3.87 -15.57
CA SER A 291 -8.58 3.03 -16.40
C SER A 291 -7.16 3.56 -16.34
N TYR A 292 -6.23 2.72 -15.89
CA TYR A 292 -4.81 3.04 -15.82
C TYR A 292 -4.05 2.46 -17.01
N ARG A 293 -2.88 3.03 -17.31
CA ARG A 293 -1.95 2.54 -18.33
C ARG A 293 -0.60 2.29 -17.67
N ASN A 294 0.10 1.27 -18.12
CA ASN A 294 1.44 0.97 -17.61
C ASN A 294 2.40 2.08 -18.06
N LEU A 295 3.13 2.64 -17.10
CA LEU A 295 4.22 3.57 -17.32
C LEU A 295 5.53 2.89 -16.91
N TYR A 296 6.44 2.69 -17.86
CA TYR A 296 7.77 2.13 -17.60
C TYR A 296 8.71 3.25 -17.13
N TRP A 297 8.73 3.49 -15.82
CA TRP A 297 9.35 4.66 -15.19
C TRP A 297 10.88 4.73 -15.34
N THR A 298 11.57 3.59 -15.28
CA THR A 298 13.04 3.43 -15.38
C THR A 298 13.67 4.24 -16.52
N ALA A 299 13.06 4.20 -17.72
CA ALA A 299 13.54 4.96 -18.87
C ALA A 299 13.43 6.48 -18.66
N PHE A 300 12.32 6.95 -18.07
CA PHE A 300 12.11 8.37 -17.75
C PHE A 300 13.05 8.84 -16.64
N GLU A 301 13.25 8.03 -15.61
CA GLU A 301 14.19 8.30 -14.52
C GLU A 301 15.62 8.45 -15.05
N GLY A 302 16.11 7.49 -15.84
CA GLY A 302 17.42 7.57 -16.46
C GLY A 302 17.61 8.83 -17.33
N PHE A 303 16.57 9.25 -18.05
CA PHE A 303 16.60 10.48 -18.83
C PHE A 303 16.64 11.74 -17.96
N ILE A 304 15.82 11.81 -16.90
CA ILE A 304 15.81 12.95 -15.97
C ILE A 304 17.16 13.06 -15.27
N ASN A 305 17.70 11.96 -14.76
CA ASN A 305 18.99 11.94 -14.06
C ASN A 305 20.16 12.42 -14.94
N ARG A 306 20.10 12.15 -16.26
CA ARG A 306 21.11 12.69 -17.21
C ARG A 306 21.03 14.20 -17.38
N GLN A 307 19.85 14.81 -17.22
CA GLN A 307 19.65 16.25 -17.40
C GLN A 307 19.77 17.04 -16.10
N LEU A 308 19.30 16.45 -15.01
CA LEU A 308 19.23 17.00 -13.67
C LEU A 308 19.76 15.93 -12.71
N PRO A 309 21.09 15.70 -12.67
CA PRO A 309 21.67 14.75 -11.75
C PRO A 309 21.28 15.13 -10.31
N SER A 310 20.69 14.19 -9.59
CA SER A 310 20.35 14.38 -8.17
C SER A 310 21.64 14.66 -7.39
N PRO A 311 21.62 15.56 -6.38
CA PRO A 311 22.74 15.75 -5.45
C PRO A 311 23.13 14.46 -4.71
N GLU A 312 22.22 13.48 -4.63
CA GLU A 312 22.46 12.16 -4.03
C GLU A 312 23.23 11.21 -4.99
N TYR A 313 23.45 11.62 -6.24
CA TYR A 313 24.11 10.84 -7.29
C TYR A 313 25.60 11.23 -7.49
N GLU A 314 26.27 11.74 -6.45
CA GLU A 314 27.72 11.95 -6.51
C GLU A 314 28.48 10.65 -6.20
N SER A 315 29.07 10.09 -7.26
CA SER A 315 30.16 9.11 -7.31
C SER A 315 29.87 7.64 -7.00
N ASP A 316 30.26 6.79 -7.96
CA ASP A 316 30.94 5.47 -7.90
C ASP A 316 31.43 4.97 -6.53
N THR A 317 30.56 4.99 -5.54
CA THR A 317 30.67 4.19 -4.34
C THR A 317 29.51 3.23 -4.41
N GLU A 318 29.82 1.95 -4.19
CA GLU A 318 28.86 0.86 -4.03
C GLU A 318 27.73 1.32 -3.11
N TYR A 319 26.66 1.88 -3.68
CA TYR A 319 25.43 2.10 -2.96
C TYR A 319 24.73 0.75 -2.95
N GLU A 320 25.17 -0.11 -2.03
CA GLU A 320 24.30 -1.15 -1.54
C GLU A 320 23.11 -0.45 -0.88
N PRO A 321 21.88 -0.60 -1.41
CA PRO A 321 20.72 -0.12 -0.70
C PRO A 321 20.74 -0.80 0.68
N PRO A 322 20.53 -0.08 1.81
CA PRO A 322 20.44 -0.71 3.12
C PRO A 322 19.29 -1.74 3.22
N PHE A 323 18.47 -1.86 2.16
CA PHE A 323 17.38 -2.79 2.01
C PHE A 323 17.70 -4.04 1.16
N LEU A 324 18.85 -4.14 0.49
CA LEU A 324 19.20 -5.36 -0.25
C LEU A 324 19.61 -6.52 0.67
N ASN A 325 19.96 -6.22 1.93
CA ASN A 325 20.12 -7.22 2.98
C ASN A 325 18.78 -7.81 3.46
N GLU A 326 17.61 -7.30 3.05
CA GLU A 326 16.32 -7.87 3.48
C GLU A 326 15.86 -9.09 2.65
N LEU A 327 16.72 -9.67 1.80
CA LEU A 327 16.41 -10.89 1.05
C LEU A 327 17.36 -12.08 1.26
N LEU A 328 18.34 -11.95 2.16
CA LEU A 328 19.24 -13.04 2.53
C LEU A 328 19.25 -13.22 4.05
N ASP A 329 18.40 -14.12 4.55
CA ASP A 329 18.71 -14.87 5.78
C ASP A 329 19.22 -16.24 5.33
N ASP A 330 20.55 -16.38 5.18
CA ASP A 330 21.41 -17.25 6.00
C ASP A 330 22.79 -17.44 5.33
N ASP A 331 23.84 -17.24 6.14
CA ASP A 331 25.20 -17.80 6.05
C ASP A 331 25.82 -18.07 4.66
N GLN A 332 26.76 -17.22 4.21
CA GLN A 332 28.13 -17.63 3.86
C GLN A 332 29.03 -16.47 3.38
N GLU A 333 30.34 -16.72 3.54
CA GLU A 333 31.48 -15.83 3.42
C GLU A 333 31.66 -15.17 2.03
N ASN A 334 32.17 -13.94 2.08
CA ASN A 334 32.64 -13.17 0.93
C ASN A 334 33.78 -13.88 0.18
N GLU A 335 33.59 -14.19 -1.10
CA GLU A 335 34.66 -14.15 -2.09
C GLU A 335 34.25 -13.22 -3.23
N ALA A 336 35.00 -12.13 -3.36
CA ALA A 336 34.91 -11.18 -4.44
C ALA A 336 35.49 -11.79 -5.73
N ASP A 337 34.78 -11.64 -6.85
CA ASP A 337 35.43 -11.63 -8.16
C ASP A 337 34.72 -10.64 -9.09
N GLY A 338 35.52 -9.86 -9.80
CA GLY A 338 35.07 -8.72 -10.58
C GLY A 338 34.49 -9.08 -11.95
N ASN A 339 33.76 -8.15 -12.54
CA ASN A 339 34.03 -7.57 -13.87
C ASN A 339 32.80 -6.82 -14.43
N ASP A 340 33.12 -5.66 -15.02
CA ASP A 340 32.53 -5.06 -16.22
C ASP A 340 30.99 -4.97 -16.35
N LEU A 341 30.46 -3.77 -16.11
CA LEU A 341 29.13 -3.35 -16.55
C LEU A 341 29.07 -3.30 -18.08
N PRO A 342 28.15 -4.01 -18.75
CA PRO A 342 27.88 -3.82 -20.18
C PRO A 342 27.03 -2.56 -20.43
N ASP A 343 27.36 -1.86 -21.52
CA ASP A 343 26.66 -0.69 -22.07
C ASP A 343 25.15 -0.90 -22.30
N GLU A 344 24.38 0.12 -21.90
CA GLU A 344 23.10 0.62 -22.43
C GLU A 344 22.05 -0.39 -22.98
N GLU A 345 21.21 -0.95 -22.11
CA GLU A 345 19.91 -1.50 -22.54
C GLU A 345 18.80 -0.45 -22.37
N GLN A 346 18.36 0.16 -23.49
CA GLN A 346 17.03 0.76 -23.55
C GLN A 346 16.01 -0.37 -23.37
N GLU A 347 15.22 -0.36 -22.30
CA GLU A 347 14.13 -1.33 -22.13
C GLU A 347 13.15 -1.24 -23.32
N ILE A 348 13.21 -2.23 -24.22
CA ILE A 348 12.27 -2.40 -25.31
C ILE A 348 11.07 -3.17 -24.74
N GLY A 349 9.92 -2.51 -24.62
CA GLY A 349 8.68 -3.19 -24.29
C GLY A 349 8.32 -4.19 -25.39
N VAL A 350 7.91 -5.40 -25.05
CA VAL A 350 7.44 -6.39 -26.02
C VAL A 350 5.94 -6.59 -25.82
N SER A 351 5.16 -6.47 -26.90
CA SER A 351 3.71 -6.71 -26.91
C SER A 351 3.37 -7.87 -27.83
N ILE A 352 2.15 -8.38 -27.76
CA ILE A 352 1.65 -9.44 -28.64
C ILE A 352 0.59 -8.81 -29.55
N ASP A 353 0.78 -8.89 -30.86
CA ASP A 353 -0.19 -8.38 -31.83
C ASP A 353 -1.46 -9.26 -31.88
N GLY A 354 -2.48 -8.82 -32.63
CA GLY A 354 -3.74 -9.55 -32.78
C GLY A 354 -3.62 -10.94 -33.43
N SER A 355 -2.43 -11.32 -33.90
CA SER A 355 -2.10 -12.65 -34.42
C SER A 355 -1.33 -13.53 -33.43
N GLY A 356 -1.05 -13.04 -32.22
CA GLY A 356 -0.28 -13.77 -31.22
C GLY A 356 1.24 -13.61 -31.38
N LYS A 357 1.72 -12.69 -32.22
CA LYS A 357 3.16 -12.50 -32.48
C LYS A 357 3.74 -11.43 -31.57
N LEU A 358 4.89 -11.73 -30.96
CA LEU A 358 5.68 -10.75 -30.20
C LEU A 358 6.18 -9.64 -31.13
N VAL A 359 5.84 -8.39 -30.80
CA VAL A 359 6.23 -7.17 -31.50
C VAL A 359 6.93 -6.22 -30.52
N PRO A 360 8.05 -5.60 -30.92
CA PRO A 360 8.68 -4.56 -30.11
C PRO A 360 7.78 -3.32 -30.10
N VAL A 361 7.47 -2.83 -28.92
CA VAL A 361 6.84 -1.54 -28.68
C VAL A 361 7.96 -0.52 -28.53
N GLY A 362 7.83 0.64 -29.16
CA GLY A 362 8.77 1.75 -29.00
C GLY A 362 8.89 2.17 -27.52
N SER A 363 9.98 2.88 -27.19
CA SER A 363 10.16 3.43 -25.85
C SER A 363 9.09 4.50 -25.59
N GLN A 364 8.32 4.36 -24.50
CA GLN A 364 7.33 5.36 -24.07
C GLN A 364 7.96 6.75 -23.88
N LEU A 365 9.23 6.79 -23.45
CA LEU A 365 10.00 8.03 -23.36
C LEU A 365 10.22 8.66 -24.75
N ALA A 366 10.56 7.85 -25.76
CA ALA A 366 10.74 8.34 -27.12
C ALA A 366 9.43 8.85 -27.71
N ASP A 367 8.31 8.17 -27.44
CA ASP A 367 6.97 8.60 -27.84
C ASP A 367 6.61 9.94 -27.18
N TYR A 368 6.89 10.08 -25.88
CA TYR A 368 6.66 11.34 -25.16
C TYR A 368 7.55 12.48 -25.67
N HIS A 369 8.84 12.23 -25.91
CA HIS A 369 9.79 13.26 -26.36
C HIS A 369 9.55 13.68 -27.81
N LYS A 370 9.07 12.76 -28.66
CA LYS A 370 8.81 13.00 -30.09
C LYS A 370 7.34 13.30 -30.37
N ARG A 371 6.53 13.54 -29.33
CA ARG A 371 5.12 13.89 -29.49
C ARG A 371 4.98 15.20 -30.26
N GLY A 372 3.90 15.31 -31.04
CA GLY A 372 3.58 16.55 -31.74
C GLY A 372 3.22 17.66 -30.74
N SER A 373 3.39 18.92 -31.15
CA SER A 373 3.07 20.10 -30.32
C SER A 373 1.61 20.17 -29.86
N GLU A 374 0.72 19.44 -30.53
CA GLU A 374 -0.68 19.26 -30.11
C GLU A 374 -0.82 18.56 -28.75
N LEU A 375 0.21 17.83 -28.30
CA LEU A 375 0.26 17.11 -27.04
C LEU A 375 1.13 17.80 -25.97
N ASP A 376 1.54 19.05 -26.18
CA ASP A 376 2.36 19.79 -25.21
C ASP A 376 1.63 20.02 -23.88
N GLY A 377 0.29 20.11 -23.91
CA GLY A 377 -0.55 20.26 -22.71
C GLY A 377 -0.92 18.95 -22.01
N VAL A 378 -0.45 17.80 -22.51
CA VAL A 378 -0.77 16.48 -21.96
C VAL A 378 0.44 15.96 -21.19
N CYS A 379 0.30 15.78 -19.87
CA CYS A 379 1.24 14.99 -19.07
C CYS A 379 0.97 13.50 -19.24
N VAL A 380 2.05 12.70 -19.13
CA VAL A 380 1.99 11.22 -19.12
C VAL A 380 1.40 10.71 -17.82
#